data_AF-A0A4S2RHY9-F1
#
_entry.id   AF-A0A4S2RHY9-F1
#
_cell.length_a   1.000
_cell.length_b   1.000
_cell.length_c   1.000
_cell.angle_alpha   90.00
_cell.angle_beta   90.00
_cell.angle_gamma   90.00
#
_symmetry.space_group_name_H-M   'P 1'
#
loop_
_entity.id
_entity.type
_entity.pdbx_description
1 polymer ?
#
loop_
_entity_poly.entity_id
_entity_poly.type
_entity_poly.pdbx_seq_one_letter_code
_entity_poly.pdbx_strand_id
1 'polypeptide(L)'
;MIDSVAALLASDNAWSLRVRDRLNALPPELVALVLHLGTTPEWWNHRHAVNGEWKRQVKAHLKTTGADSLVRDAVRELARDGSFHEETPQVLAHRADSPLDPRTRAAVRARTKGLAVGFLLAAGQLRADDGVGVDLALVGRKNSQAMDTWYLPDNALAGAAFTALGDLAGPDAMEHLWALYSAVPTSTPARPTLVRAVKRAAKRRRIPAEGLAERTVPRHGLGPDGALRMAPPGTGAEWVNTWTDTLVTLGADGRVTLTWLDAADGPVPTRAPFPLPRHYAKSGLTDSITIARNVARRIEATADEETRRLTDPAMTTRSWPWGEWVRYYRDHPITGIVTRRLNWQYLLPGETAPRPLDPRTPIDAIPADAEVTLVSTRLAAVDAPGLAPTDGAVG
;
A
#
# COMPACT_ATOMS: atom_id res chain seq x y z
N MET A 1 -12.45 33.57 -10.99
CA MET A 1 -12.12 33.55 -9.56
C MET A 1 -13.22 32.74 -8.87
N ILE A 2 -12.88 31.81 -7.99
CA ILE A 2 -13.88 31.00 -7.27
C ILE A 2 -14.15 31.72 -5.96
N ASP A 3 -15.29 32.38 -5.87
CA ASP A 3 -15.57 33.32 -4.77
C ASP A 3 -16.59 32.74 -3.77
N SER A 4 -17.04 31.50 -3.98
CA SER A 4 -17.98 30.82 -3.08
C SER A 4 -17.67 29.33 -2.92
N VAL A 5 -17.91 28.82 -1.71
CA VAL A 5 -17.72 27.39 -1.36
C VAL A 5 -18.67 26.50 -2.16
N ALA A 6 -19.92 26.93 -2.36
CA ALA A 6 -20.91 26.20 -3.13
C ALA A 6 -20.43 25.89 -4.57
N ALA A 7 -19.65 26.79 -5.19
CA ALA A 7 -19.12 26.60 -6.55
C ALA A 7 -18.01 25.53 -6.63
N LEU A 8 -17.47 25.07 -5.50
CA LEU A 8 -16.50 23.98 -5.40
C LEU A 8 -17.17 22.61 -5.26
N LEU A 9 -18.48 22.56 -4.97
CA LEU A 9 -19.17 21.35 -4.52
C LEU A 9 -20.15 20.84 -5.57
N ALA A 10 -19.81 19.72 -6.21
CA ALA A 10 -20.67 19.01 -7.16
C ALA A 10 -21.91 18.45 -6.44
N SER A 11 -23.10 18.64 -7.01
CA SER A 11 -24.35 18.08 -6.45
C SER A 11 -24.47 16.57 -6.68
N ASP A 12 -23.71 16.03 -7.63
CA ASP A 12 -23.71 14.62 -8.03
C ASP A 12 -22.46 13.87 -7.52
N ASN A 13 -22.00 14.21 -6.31
CA ASN A 13 -20.85 13.56 -5.66
C ASN A 13 -21.16 13.29 -4.18
N ALA A 14 -21.01 12.03 -3.76
CA ALA A 14 -21.41 11.59 -2.42
C ALA A 14 -20.65 12.32 -1.29
N TRP A 15 -19.32 12.48 -1.42
CA TRP A 15 -18.53 13.22 -0.44
C TRP A 15 -18.98 14.69 -0.34
N SER A 16 -19.13 15.36 -1.49
CA SER A 16 -19.61 16.73 -1.59
C SER A 16 -20.97 16.92 -0.92
N LEU A 17 -21.92 16.00 -1.12
CA LEU A 17 -23.23 16.03 -0.46
C LEU A 17 -23.11 15.94 1.06
N ARG A 18 -22.24 15.07 1.59
CA ARG A 18 -22.02 14.92 3.04
C ARG A 18 -21.40 16.14 3.70
N VAL A 19 -20.51 16.85 3.00
CA VAL A 19 -19.82 18.03 3.56
C VAL A 19 -20.52 19.35 3.26
N ARG A 20 -21.50 19.37 2.35
CA ARG A 20 -22.08 20.60 1.77
C ARG A 20 -22.62 21.57 2.80
N ASP A 21 -23.54 21.13 3.64
CA ASP A 21 -24.23 22.01 4.58
C ASP A 21 -23.24 22.61 5.58
N ARG A 22 -22.31 21.78 6.07
CA ARG A 22 -21.25 22.21 6.96
C ARG A 22 -20.33 23.24 6.31
N LEU A 23 -19.88 22.99 5.08
CA LEU A 23 -18.95 23.89 4.39
C LEU A 23 -19.61 25.23 4.00
N ASN A 24 -20.92 25.23 3.71
CA ASN A 24 -21.67 26.45 3.41
C ASN A 24 -22.05 27.26 4.66
N ALA A 25 -22.06 26.64 5.84
CA ALA A 25 -22.36 27.30 7.12
C ALA A 25 -21.10 27.74 7.90
N LEU A 26 -19.93 27.75 7.25
CA LEU A 26 -18.68 28.15 7.90
C LEU A 26 -18.61 29.66 8.17
N PRO A 27 -17.96 30.08 9.27
CA PRO A 27 -17.65 31.49 9.48
C PRO A 27 -16.62 31.98 8.44
N PRO A 28 -16.56 33.29 8.14
CA PRO A 28 -15.75 33.85 7.06
C PRO A 28 -14.27 33.45 7.09
N GLU A 29 -13.68 33.35 8.29
CA GLU A 29 -12.28 32.98 8.49
C GLU A 29 -11.97 31.52 8.08
N LEU A 30 -12.95 30.61 8.18
CA LEU A 30 -12.83 29.22 7.71
C LEU A 30 -13.21 29.08 6.23
N VAL A 31 -14.09 29.95 5.71
CA VAL A 31 -14.37 30.04 4.27
C VAL A 31 -13.09 30.34 3.49
N ALA A 32 -12.26 31.27 3.98
CA ALA A 32 -10.99 31.61 3.33
C ALA A 32 -10.05 30.39 3.18
N LEU A 33 -10.00 29.52 4.21
CA LEU A 33 -9.26 28.26 4.11
C LEU A 33 -9.82 27.37 3.00
N VAL A 34 -11.15 27.14 2.98
CA VAL A 34 -11.78 26.24 2.00
C VAL A 34 -11.59 26.75 0.57
N LEU A 35 -11.75 28.05 0.33
CA LEU A 35 -11.50 28.66 -0.97
C LEU A 35 -10.04 28.49 -1.39
N HIS A 36 -9.10 28.71 -0.48
CA HIS A 36 -7.67 28.48 -0.73
C HIS A 36 -7.38 27.00 -1.08
N LEU A 37 -7.95 26.05 -0.34
CA LEU A 37 -7.84 24.62 -0.66
C LEU A 37 -8.47 24.28 -2.02
N GLY A 38 -9.53 24.97 -2.43
CA GLY A 38 -10.14 24.84 -3.74
C GLY A 38 -9.21 25.20 -4.91
N THR A 39 -8.18 26.02 -4.68
CA THR A 39 -7.17 26.37 -5.70
C THR A 39 -6.15 25.26 -5.95
N THR A 40 -6.12 24.19 -5.15
CA THR A 40 -5.10 23.13 -5.23
C THR A 40 -4.77 22.63 -6.65
N PRO A 41 -5.72 22.47 -7.59
CA PRO A 41 -5.42 22.10 -8.98
C PRO A 41 -4.44 23.02 -9.71
N GLU A 42 -4.37 24.30 -9.32
CA GLU A 42 -3.45 25.31 -9.89
C GLU A 42 -2.01 25.11 -9.40
N TRP A 43 -1.84 24.47 -8.26
CA TRP A 43 -0.58 24.41 -7.51
C TRP A 43 0.04 23.01 -7.44
N TRP A 44 -0.71 21.98 -7.83
CA TRP A 44 -0.32 20.58 -7.74
C TRP A 44 0.09 20.01 -9.09
N ASN A 45 1.26 19.37 -9.15
CA ASN A 45 1.78 18.75 -10.37
C ASN A 45 1.52 17.23 -10.43
N HIS A 46 1.87 16.61 -11.56
CA HIS A 46 1.79 15.14 -11.77
C HIS A 46 2.52 14.29 -10.71
N ARG A 47 3.32 14.89 -9.81
CA ARG A 47 4.03 14.19 -8.72
C ARG A 47 3.31 14.25 -7.39
N HIS A 48 2.11 14.82 -7.36
CA HIS A 48 1.29 14.92 -6.17
C HIS A 48 1.88 15.80 -5.06
N ALA A 49 2.49 16.91 -5.50
CA ALA A 49 3.14 17.88 -4.64
C ALA A 49 2.64 19.29 -4.95
N VAL A 50 2.34 20.03 -3.88
CA VAL A 50 2.06 21.48 -3.89
C VAL A 50 3.35 22.27 -3.67
N ASN A 51 3.41 23.48 -4.22
CA ASN A 51 4.56 24.37 -4.06
C ASN A 51 4.68 24.94 -2.62
N GLY A 52 5.77 25.64 -2.34
CA GLY A 52 6.04 26.20 -1.02
C GLY A 52 5.11 27.34 -0.61
N GLU A 53 4.59 28.10 -1.57
CA GLU A 53 3.67 29.22 -1.32
C GLU A 53 2.32 28.73 -0.79
N TRP A 54 1.71 27.77 -1.48
CA TRP A 54 0.47 27.14 -1.05
C TRP A 54 0.60 26.58 0.37
N LYS A 55 1.73 25.90 0.68
CA LYS A 55 1.98 25.35 2.03
C LYS A 55 2.07 26.45 3.09
N ARG A 56 2.69 27.60 2.80
CA ARG A 56 2.76 28.71 3.76
C ARG A 56 1.38 29.30 4.04
N GLN A 57 0.57 29.49 3.01
CA GLN A 57 -0.80 30.01 3.14
C GLN A 57 -1.69 29.04 3.92
N VAL A 58 -1.65 27.73 3.62
CA VAL A 58 -2.38 26.72 4.41
C VAL A 58 -1.95 26.74 5.87
N LYS A 59 -0.65 26.77 6.17
CA LYS A 59 -0.18 26.87 7.56
C LYS A 59 -0.61 28.16 8.27
N ALA A 60 -0.80 29.26 7.53
CA ALA A 60 -1.34 30.49 8.09
C ALA A 60 -2.82 30.32 8.44
N HIS A 61 -3.62 29.75 7.52
CA HIS A 61 -5.03 29.48 7.75
C HIS A 61 -5.30 28.44 8.86
N LEU A 62 -4.43 27.44 9.02
CA LEU A 62 -4.54 26.45 10.10
C LEU A 62 -4.33 27.04 11.51
N LYS A 63 -3.91 28.31 11.63
CA LYS A 63 -3.87 29.00 12.93
C LYS A 63 -5.24 29.46 13.41
N THR A 64 -6.23 29.49 12.52
CA THR A 64 -7.61 29.89 12.84
C THR A 64 -8.27 28.81 13.70
N THR A 65 -8.94 29.22 14.78
CA THR A 65 -9.69 28.32 15.65
C THR A 65 -10.70 27.49 14.85
N GLY A 66 -10.70 26.17 15.05
CA GLY A 66 -11.59 25.25 14.34
C GLY A 66 -11.11 24.78 12.96
N ALA A 67 -10.02 25.35 12.43
CA ALA A 67 -9.46 24.93 11.13
C ALA A 67 -8.96 23.47 11.15
N ASP A 68 -8.28 23.06 12.23
CA ASP A 68 -7.78 21.69 12.39
C ASP A 68 -8.94 20.67 12.41
N SER A 69 -10.00 20.95 13.19
CA SER A 69 -11.20 20.10 13.23
C SER A 69 -11.92 20.04 11.88
N LEU A 70 -12.00 21.17 11.17
CA LEU A 70 -12.60 21.23 9.84
C LEU A 70 -11.86 20.31 8.85
N VAL A 71 -10.52 20.36 8.85
CA VAL A 71 -9.71 19.51 7.97
C VAL A 71 -9.88 18.04 8.33
N ARG A 72 -9.80 17.69 9.62
CA ARG A 72 -9.97 16.30 10.07
C ARG A 72 -11.33 15.74 9.69
N ASP A 73 -12.39 16.49 9.91
CA ASP A 73 -13.74 16.02 9.60
C ASP A 73 -13.97 15.87 8.09
N ALA A 74 -13.41 16.76 7.27
CA ALA A 74 -13.47 16.61 5.81
C ALA A 74 -12.73 15.35 5.32
N VAL A 75 -11.57 15.03 5.93
CA VAL A 75 -10.81 13.80 5.64
C VAL A 75 -11.52 12.56 6.16
N ARG A 76 -12.14 12.62 7.33
CA ARG A 76 -12.98 11.55 7.87
C ARG A 76 -14.17 11.24 6.97
N GLU A 77 -14.81 12.26 6.40
CA GLU A 77 -15.88 12.07 5.41
C GLU A 77 -15.39 11.45 4.10
N LEU A 78 -14.11 11.63 3.72
CA LEU A 78 -13.50 10.88 2.62
C LEU A 78 -13.19 9.42 3.01
N ALA A 79 -12.83 9.19 4.27
CA ALA A 79 -12.50 7.87 4.80
C ALA A 79 -13.74 7.01 5.05
N ARG A 80 -14.89 7.63 5.35
CA ARG A 80 -16.21 6.98 5.52
C ARG A 80 -16.59 6.09 4.33
N ASP A 81 -17.41 5.09 4.57
CA ASP A 81 -17.84 4.07 3.59
C ASP A 81 -18.24 4.66 2.22
N GLY A 82 -17.96 3.87 1.19
CA GLY A 82 -18.11 4.29 -0.20
C GLY A 82 -16.82 4.84 -0.83
N SER A 83 -16.88 5.06 -2.14
CA SER A 83 -15.83 5.69 -2.94
C SER A 83 -16.14 7.17 -3.12
N PHE A 84 -15.12 7.99 -3.37
CA PHE A 84 -15.33 9.35 -3.90
C PHE A 84 -16.15 9.34 -5.20
N HIS A 85 -16.08 8.25 -5.97
CA HIS A 85 -16.79 8.05 -7.23
C HIS A 85 -18.07 7.22 -7.11
N GLU A 86 -18.56 7.00 -5.88
CA GLU A 86 -19.76 6.21 -5.64
C GLU A 86 -21.00 6.80 -6.32
N GLU A 87 -21.80 5.93 -6.92
CA GLU A 87 -23.06 6.26 -7.58
C GLU A 87 -24.25 5.76 -6.76
N THR A 88 -24.50 6.43 -5.62
CA THR A 88 -25.69 6.14 -4.81
C THR A 88 -26.97 6.57 -5.56
N PRO A 89 -28.15 6.02 -5.22
CA PRO A 89 -29.42 6.48 -5.80
C PRO A 89 -29.62 8.00 -5.69
N GLN A 90 -29.16 8.59 -4.58
CA GLN A 90 -29.19 10.04 -4.36
C GLN A 90 -28.27 10.79 -5.35
N VAL A 91 -27.03 10.31 -5.55
CA VAL A 91 -26.09 10.88 -6.53
C VAL A 91 -26.65 10.80 -7.95
N LEU A 92 -27.27 9.67 -8.31
CA LEU A 92 -27.88 9.46 -9.61
C LEU A 92 -29.09 10.38 -9.84
N ALA A 93 -29.95 10.55 -8.83
CA ALA A 93 -31.07 11.49 -8.88
C ALA A 93 -30.56 12.94 -9.07
N HIS A 94 -29.59 13.39 -8.27
CA HIS A 94 -28.99 14.71 -8.42
C HIS A 94 -28.32 14.92 -9.79
N ARG A 95 -27.78 13.86 -10.40
CA ARG A 95 -27.20 13.92 -11.74
C ARG A 95 -28.29 14.08 -12.81
N ALA A 96 -29.39 13.36 -12.69
CA ALA A 96 -30.53 13.43 -13.61
C ALA A 96 -31.22 14.80 -13.56
N ASP A 97 -31.37 15.35 -12.35
CA ASP A 97 -32.03 16.64 -12.11
C ASP A 97 -31.09 17.85 -12.28
N SER A 98 -29.82 17.62 -12.65
CA SER A 98 -28.83 18.69 -12.73
C SER A 98 -29.15 19.65 -13.88
N PRO A 99 -29.34 20.96 -13.61
CA PRO A 99 -29.59 21.95 -14.66
C PRO A 99 -28.31 22.32 -15.43
N LEU A 100 -27.15 21.80 -15.01
CA LEU A 100 -25.86 22.09 -15.62
C LEU A 100 -25.65 21.24 -16.87
N ASP A 101 -25.10 21.83 -17.92
CA ASP A 101 -24.63 21.08 -19.08
C ASP A 101 -23.46 20.14 -18.70
N PRO A 102 -23.20 19.08 -19.48
CA PRO A 102 -22.17 18.10 -19.16
C PRO A 102 -20.76 18.67 -18.95
N ARG A 103 -20.37 19.73 -19.69
CA ARG A 103 -19.03 20.32 -19.56
C ARG A 103 -18.91 21.09 -18.26
N THR A 104 -19.90 21.92 -17.94
CA THR A 104 -19.92 22.67 -16.67
C THR A 104 -19.96 21.71 -15.48
N ARG A 105 -20.76 20.64 -15.55
CA ARG A 105 -20.82 19.61 -14.50
C ARG A 105 -19.46 18.93 -14.30
N ALA A 106 -18.79 18.54 -15.38
CA ALA A 106 -17.45 17.95 -15.31
C ALA A 106 -16.43 18.92 -14.69
N ALA A 107 -16.49 20.21 -15.02
CA ALA A 107 -15.64 21.24 -14.43
C ALA A 107 -15.87 21.39 -12.92
N VAL A 108 -17.14 21.37 -12.46
CA VAL A 108 -17.45 21.41 -11.03
C VAL A 108 -16.95 20.15 -10.32
N ARG A 109 -17.15 18.94 -10.90
CA ARG A 109 -16.58 17.70 -10.34
C ARG A 109 -15.06 17.73 -10.24
N ALA A 110 -14.37 18.31 -11.21
CA ALA A 110 -12.92 18.50 -11.17
C ALA A 110 -12.50 19.42 -10.01
N ARG A 111 -13.24 20.51 -9.76
CA ARG A 111 -13.02 21.40 -8.61
C ARG A 111 -13.30 20.71 -7.28
N THR A 112 -14.37 19.92 -7.18
CA THR A 112 -14.69 19.12 -5.98
C THR A 112 -13.56 18.15 -5.65
N LYS A 113 -13.02 17.46 -6.67
CA LYS A 113 -11.85 16.60 -6.52
C LYS A 113 -10.62 17.40 -6.08
N GLY A 114 -10.38 18.57 -6.69
CA GLY A 114 -9.32 19.48 -6.29
C GLY A 114 -9.39 19.90 -4.82
N LEU A 115 -10.60 20.22 -4.35
CA LEU A 115 -10.87 20.56 -2.96
C LEU A 115 -10.60 19.37 -2.02
N ALA A 116 -11.06 18.17 -2.37
CA ALA A 116 -10.79 16.96 -1.59
C ALA A 116 -9.28 16.68 -1.47
N VAL A 117 -8.53 16.82 -2.57
CA VAL A 117 -7.05 16.74 -2.57
C VAL A 117 -6.45 17.81 -1.67
N GLY A 118 -6.98 19.04 -1.72
CA GLY A 118 -6.57 20.15 -0.85
C GLY A 118 -6.72 19.82 0.63
N PHE A 119 -7.87 19.27 1.03
CA PHE A 119 -8.11 18.81 2.41
C PHE A 119 -7.13 17.73 2.85
N LEU A 120 -6.90 16.71 2.02
CA LEU A 120 -5.92 15.65 2.31
C LEU A 120 -4.53 16.25 2.54
N LEU A 121 -4.07 17.15 1.66
CA LEU A 121 -2.78 17.80 1.82
C LEU A 121 -2.67 18.73 3.03
N ALA A 122 -3.75 19.44 3.35
CA ALA A 122 -3.83 20.29 4.53
C ALA A 122 -3.70 19.44 5.81
N ALA A 123 -4.25 18.22 5.82
CA ALA A 123 -4.10 17.30 6.95
C ALA A 123 -2.61 16.99 7.24
N GLY A 124 -1.79 16.84 6.19
CA GLY A 124 -0.34 16.67 6.36
C GLY A 124 0.40 17.89 6.95
N GLN A 125 -0.26 19.04 7.10
CA GLN A 125 0.29 20.24 7.74
C GLN A 125 -0.21 20.45 9.18
N LEU A 126 -1.08 19.58 9.68
CA LEU A 126 -1.57 19.63 11.06
C LEU A 126 -0.43 19.38 12.05
N ARG A 127 -0.53 19.99 13.24
CA ARG A 127 0.47 19.88 14.31
C ARG A 127 0.36 18.57 15.08
N ALA A 128 -0.84 18.00 15.14
CA ALA A 128 -1.16 16.76 15.82
C ALA A 128 -1.99 15.86 14.89
N ASP A 129 -1.70 14.57 14.95
CA ASP A 129 -2.42 13.53 14.21
C ASP A 129 -3.89 13.49 14.63
N ASP A 130 -4.17 13.29 15.92
CA ASP A 130 -5.52 13.16 16.51
C ASP A 130 -6.44 12.24 15.68
N GLY A 131 -5.88 11.13 15.17
CA GLY A 131 -6.57 10.10 14.39
C GLY A 131 -6.64 10.34 12.88
N VAL A 132 -6.20 11.49 12.36
CA VAL A 132 -6.28 11.79 10.92
C VAL A 132 -5.41 10.87 10.08
N GLY A 133 -4.33 10.32 10.64
CA GLY A 133 -3.43 9.37 10.00
C GLY A 133 -4.14 8.07 9.63
N VAL A 134 -5.05 7.59 10.47
CA VAL A 134 -5.90 6.42 10.19
C VAL A 134 -6.82 6.72 9.01
N ASP A 135 -7.48 7.88 9.03
CA ASP A 135 -8.39 8.30 7.96
C ASP A 135 -7.63 8.48 6.63
N LEU A 136 -6.45 9.11 6.65
CA LEU A 136 -5.57 9.24 5.48
C LEU A 136 -5.12 7.88 4.95
N ALA A 137 -4.77 6.93 5.82
CA ALA A 137 -4.38 5.59 5.41
C ALA A 137 -5.54 4.87 4.71
N LEU A 138 -6.76 4.98 5.24
CA LEU A 138 -7.96 4.39 4.66
C LEU A 138 -8.30 5.01 3.29
N VAL A 139 -8.23 6.34 3.17
CA VAL A 139 -8.38 7.04 1.88
C VAL A 139 -7.32 6.56 0.89
N GLY A 140 -6.08 6.42 1.32
CA GLY A 140 -4.99 5.86 0.53
C GLY A 140 -5.35 4.50 -0.06
N ARG A 141 -5.74 3.55 0.81
CA ARG A 141 -6.10 2.18 0.42
C ARG A 141 -7.25 2.11 -0.57
N LYS A 142 -8.35 2.83 -0.30
CA LYS A 142 -9.56 2.88 -1.15
C LYS A 142 -9.23 3.33 -2.56
N ASN A 143 -8.29 4.25 -2.71
CA ASN A 143 -7.96 4.86 -3.99
C ASN A 143 -6.77 4.21 -4.70
N SER A 144 -6.21 3.11 -4.15
CA SER A 144 -4.98 2.48 -4.64
C SER A 144 -5.05 0.96 -4.74
N GLN A 145 -6.25 0.38 -4.93
CA GLN A 145 -6.45 -1.08 -5.10
C GLN A 145 -5.90 -1.91 -3.93
N ALA A 146 -5.98 -1.39 -2.70
CA ALA A 146 -5.47 -2.04 -1.49
C ALA A 146 -6.58 -2.32 -0.45
N MET A 147 -7.80 -2.53 -0.96
CA MET A 147 -8.98 -2.92 -0.20
C MET A 147 -9.36 -4.35 -0.57
N ASP A 148 -9.98 -5.06 0.35
CA ASP A 148 -10.49 -6.43 0.12
C ASP A 148 -11.80 -6.44 -0.69
N THR A 149 -12.41 -5.26 -0.86
CA THR A 149 -13.56 -5.03 -1.72
C THR A 149 -13.20 -4.02 -2.79
N TRP A 150 -13.82 -4.13 -3.98
CA TRP A 150 -13.58 -3.20 -5.06
C TRP A 150 -14.01 -1.75 -4.74
N TYR A 151 -13.09 -0.81 -4.97
CA TYR A 151 -13.34 0.62 -5.02
C TYR A 151 -12.73 1.17 -6.32
N LEU A 152 -13.42 2.10 -6.98
CA LEU A 152 -12.86 2.75 -8.17
C LEU A 152 -11.59 3.55 -7.77
N PRO A 153 -10.39 3.23 -8.29
CA PRO A 153 -9.16 3.89 -7.89
C PRO A 153 -9.09 5.34 -8.34
N ASP A 154 -8.44 6.19 -7.53
CA ASP A 154 -8.15 7.58 -7.88
C ASP A 154 -6.73 7.96 -7.48
N ASN A 155 -5.82 7.98 -8.45
CA ASN A 155 -4.41 8.23 -8.21
C ASN A 155 -4.13 9.61 -7.57
N ALA A 156 -4.99 10.60 -7.80
CA ALA A 156 -4.81 11.92 -7.19
C ALA A 156 -5.12 11.89 -5.70
N LEU A 157 -6.22 11.24 -5.31
CA LEU A 157 -6.60 11.09 -3.90
C LEU A 157 -5.62 10.18 -3.16
N ALA A 158 -5.24 9.04 -3.74
CA ALA A 158 -4.22 8.16 -3.18
C ALA A 158 -2.88 8.89 -3.00
N GLY A 159 -2.40 9.58 -4.04
CA GLY A 159 -1.18 10.37 -3.98
C GLY A 159 -1.23 11.47 -2.92
N ALA A 160 -2.38 12.11 -2.73
CA ALA A 160 -2.58 13.15 -1.71
C ALA A 160 -2.51 12.60 -0.30
N ALA A 161 -3.19 11.48 -0.06
CA ALA A 161 -3.12 10.77 1.21
C ALA A 161 -1.69 10.34 1.55
N PHE A 162 -0.96 9.77 0.58
CA PHE A 162 0.44 9.37 0.78
C PHE A 162 1.34 10.57 1.07
N THR A 163 1.22 11.65 0.29
CA THR A 163 1.98 12.89 0.53
C THR A 163 1.64 13.48 1.89
N ALA A 164 0.38 13.46 2.31
CA ALA A 164 -0.09 13.98 3.58
C ALA A 164 0.46 13.19 4.77
N LEU A 165 0.33 11.86 4.79
CA LEU A 165 0.98 10.99 5.79
C LEU A 165 2.50 11.20 5.80
N GLY A 166 3.06 11.34 4.61
CA GLY A 166 4.46 11.66 4.42
C GLY A 166 4.87 13.05 4.88
N ASP A 167 3.96 13.94 5.28
CA ASP A 167 4.24 15.27 5.87
C ASP A 167 3.73 15.41 7.31
N LEU A 168 2.75 14.59 7.71
CA LEU A 168 2.09 14.61 9.02
C LEU A 168 3.09 14.46 10.16
N ALA A 169 2.91 15.30 11.18
CA ALA A 169 3.60 15.23 12.45
C ALA A 169 2.92 14.18 13.33
N GLY A 170 3.69 13.24 13.87
CA GLY A 170 3.18 12.18 14.72
C GLY A 170 4.02 10.90 14.59
N PRO A 171 4.16 10.11 15.66
CA PRO A 171 4.91 8.86 15.61
C PRO A 171 4.26 7.85 14.64
N ASP A 172 2.93 7.77 14.62
CA ASP A 172 2.17 6.70 13.95
C ASP A 172 2.06 6.85 12.43
N ALA A 173 2.28 8.06 11.90
CA ALA A 173 2.23 8.30 10.46
C ALA A 173 3.19 7.41 9.66
N MET A 174 4.32 7.00 10.27
CA MET A 174 5.25 6.09 9.63
C MET A 174 4.71 4.64 9.60
N GLU A 175 4.02 4.19 10.65
CA GLU A 175 3.32 2.88 10.68
C GLU A 175 2.27 2.77 9.59
N HIS A 176 1.46 3.82 9.39
CA HIS A 176 0.52 3.88 8.29
C HIS A 176 1.20 3.79 6.92
N LEU A 177 2.33 4.49 6.73
CA LEU A 177 3.10 4.43 5.49
C LEU A 177 3.72 3.04 5.24
N TRP A 178 4.21 2.35 6.26
CA TRP A 178 4.71 0.97 6.13
C TRP A 178 3.60 -0.01 5.77
N ALA A 179 2.44 0.11 6.43
CA ALA A 179 1.27 -0.71 6.12
C ALA A 179 0.81 -0.49 4.66
N LEU A 180 0.71 0.77 4.23
CA LEU A 180 0.41 1.11 2.84
C LEU A 180 1.47 0.58 1.87
N TYR A 181 2.75 0.72 2.20
CA TYR A 181 3.82 0.22 1.35
C TYR A 181 3.72 -1.29 1.12
N SER A 182 3.29 -2.03 2.14
CA SER A 182 3.05 -3.48 2.03
C SER A 182 1.79 -3.82 1.23
N ALA A 183 0.70 -3.08 1.45
CA ALA A 183 -0.62 -3.40 0.89
C ALA A 183 -0.84 -2.91 -0.54
N VAL A 184 -0.24 -1.77 -0.93
CA VAL A 184 -0.49 -1.15 -2.24
C VAL A 184 0.29 -1.88 -3.33
N PRO A 185 -0.37 -2.41 -4.38
CA PRO A 185 0.30 -3.08 -5.49
C PRO A 185 1.40 -2.22 -6.14
N THR A 186 2.49 -2.85 -6.56
CA THR A 186 3.61 -2.13 -7.19
C THR A 186 3.25 -1.56 -8.56
N SER A 187 2.21 -2.09 -9.21
CA SER A 187 1.67 -1.64 -10.49
C SER A 187 0.80 -0.39 -10.38
N THR A 188 0.35 -0.01 -9.18
CA THR A 188 -0.54 1.13 -9.01
C THR A 188 0.14 2.44 -9.42
N PRO A 189 -0.49 3.32 -10.23
CA PRO A 189 0.17 4.54 -10.71
C PRO A 189 0.60 5.52 -9.60
N ALA A 190 -0.07 5.51 -8.45
CA ALA A 190 0.30 6.31 -7.27
C ALA A 190 1.50 5.74 -6.47
N ARG A 191 1.98 4.52 -6.78
CA ARG A 191 3.08 3.85 -6.05
C ARG A 191 4.36 4.69 -5.96
N PRO A 192 4.84 5.39 -7.01
CA PRO A 192 6.03 6.23 -6.90
C PRO A 192 5.87 7.36 -5.86
N THR A 193 4.65 7.86 -5.67
CA THR A 193 4.35 8.86 -4.64
C THR A 193 4.44 8.27 -3.25
N LEU A 194 3.90 7.07 -3.04
CA LEU A 194 4.04 6.33 -1.77
C LEU A 194 5.51 6.09 -1.42
N VAL A 195 6.33 5.63 -2.37
CA VAL A 195 7.77 5.43 -2.18
C VAL A 195 8.47 6.73 -1.76
N ARG A 196 8.14 7.86 -2.40
CA ARG A 196 8.69 9.17 -2.03
C ARG A 196 8.24 9.61 -0.64
N ALA A 197 6.97 9.40 -0.30
CA ALA A 197 6.42 9.72 1.01
C ALA A 197 7.13 8.95 2.13
N VAL A 198 7.30 7.63 1.95
CA VAL A 198 8.06 6.74 2.84
C VAL A 198 9.49 7.23 3.02
N LYS A 199 10.24 7.46 1.92
CA LYS A 199 11.63 7.93 1.98
C LYS A 199 11.76 9.27 2.71
N ARG A 200 10.86 10.21 2.43
CA ARG A 200 10.85 11.53 3.05
C ARG A 200 10.52 11.44 4.55
N ALA A 201 9.52 10.64 4.92
CA ALA A 201 9.11 10.43 6.30
C ALA A 201 10.19 9.72 7.12
N ALA A 202 10.84 8.71 6.55
CA ALA A 202 11.98 8.00 7.14
C ALA A 202 13.17 8.94 7.38
N LYS A 203 13.53 9.76 6.38
CA LYS A 203 14.62 10.76 6.51
C LYS A 203 14.36 11.74 7.66
N ARG A 204 13.14 12.26 7.79
CA ARG A 204 12.79 13.18 8.91
C ARG A 204 12.91 12.52 10.27
N ARG A 205 12.64 11.21 10.34
CA ARG A 205 12.72 10.39 11.56
C ARG A 205 14.09 9.75 11.76
N ARG A 206 15.08 10.08 10.92
CA ARG A 206 16.46 9.56 10.99
C ARG A 206 16.53 8.02 10.97
N ILE A 207 15.59 7.39 10.25
CA ILE A 207 15.62 5.94 10.07
C ILE A 207 16.79 5.60 9.14
N PRO A 208 17.73 4.72 9.55
CA PRO A 208 18.86 4.30 8.71
C PRO A 208 18.42 3.66 7.39
N ALA A 209 19.32 3.68 6.41
CA ALA A 209 19.04 3.12 5.09
C ALA A 209 18.74 1.61 5.16
N GLU A 210 19.46 0.86 6.01
CA GLU A 210 19.23 -0.58 6.15
C GLU A 210 17.87 -0.86 6.80
N GLY A 211 17.54 -0.11 7.86
CA GLY A 211 16.22 -0.21 8.51
C GLY A 211 15.06 0.15 7.59
N LEU A 212 15.29 1.06 6.63
CA LEU A 212 14.33 1.35 5.57
C LEU A 212 14.20 0.19 4.57
N ALA A 213 15.32 -0.39 4.11
CA ALA A 213 15.32 -1.50 3.17
C ALA A 213 14.53 -2.70 3.71
N GLU A 214 14.73 -3.06 4.99
CA GLU A 214 14.00 -4.13 5.68
C GLU A 214 12.48 -3.92 5.70
N ARG A 215 12.04 -2.69 5.92
CA ARG A 215 10.62 -2.35 6.08
C ARG A 215 9.93 -2.03 4.75
N THR A 216 10.68 -2.06 3.64
CA THR A 216 10.19 -1.69 2.30
C THR A 216 10.45 -2.78 1.25
N VAL A 217 10.55 -4.03 1.68
CA VAL A 217 10.51 -5.18 0.78
C VAL A 217 9.09 -5.30 0.20
N PRO A 218 8.90 -5.29 -1.13
CA PRO A 218 7.58 -5.46 -1.72
C PRO A 218 7.08 -6.91 -1.55
N ARG A 219 5.79 -7.07 -1.21
CA ARG A 219 5.13 -8.39 -1.14
C ARG A 219 4.65 -8.89 -2.51
N HIS A 220 4.50 -7.98 -3.49
CA HIS A 220 3.93 -8.25 -4.83
C HIS A 220 2.56 -8.95 -4.84
N GLY A 221 1.83 -8.87 -3.72
CA GLY A 221 0.53 -9.52 -3.57
C GLY A 221 0.60 -11.02 -3.24
N LEU A 222 1.79 -11.57 -2.96
CA LEU A 222 1.91 -12.93 -2.45
C LEU A 222 1.22 -13.06 -1.08
N GLY A 223 0.43 -14.11 -0.94
CA GLY A 223 -0.13 -14.55 0.34
C GLY A 223 0.95 -15.12 1.28
N PRO A 224 0.57 -15.42 2.54
CA PRO A 224 1.50 -16.01 3.53
C PRO A 224 2.10 -17.36 3.09
N ASP A 225 1.40 -18.09 2.22
CA ASP A 225 1.83 -19.35 1.60
C ASP A 225 2.83 -19.14 0.44
N GLY A 226 3.14 -17.89 0.09
CA GLY A 226 4.02 -17.56 -1.02
C GLY A 226 3.35 -17.72 -2.38
N ALA A 227 2.01 -17.69 -2.45
CA ALA A 227 1.26 -17.82 -3.69
C ALA A 227 0.46 -16.55 -4.05
N LEU A 228 0.26 -16.34 -5.36
CA LEU A 228 -0.62 -15.32 -5.92
C LEU A 228 -1.34 -15.88 -7.14
N ARG A 229 -2.68 -15.92 -7.10
CA ARG A 229 -3.51 -16.27 -8.25
C ARG A 229 -4.01 -15.01 -8.96
N MET A 230 -3.75 -14.89 -10.25
CA MET A 230 -4.27 -13.83 -11.12
C MET A 230 -5.24 -14.50 -12.11
N ALA A 231 -6.48 -14.04 -12.14
CA ALA A 231 -7.55 -14.66 -12.91
C ALA A 231 -8.59 -13.61 -13.32
N PRO A 232 -9.59 -13.98 -14.14
CA PRO A 232 -10.63 -13.05 -14.56
C PRO A 232 -11.38 -12.43 -13.38
N PRO A 233 -12.05 -11.27 -13.57
CA PRO A 233 -12.84 -10.65 -12.51
C PRO A 233 -13.79 -11.64 -11.82
N GLY A 234 -13.81 -11.63 -10.49
CA GLY A 234 -14.56 -12.59 -9.68
C GLY A 234 -13.81 -13.90 -9.38
N THR A 235 -12.58 -14.05 -9.88
CA THR A 235 -11.68 -15.16 -9.57
C THR A 235 -10.28 -14.65 -9.23
N GLY A 236 -9.60 -15.24 -8.24
CA GLY A 236 -8.23 -14.85 -7.86
C GLY A 236 -8.16 -13.49 -7.16
N ALA A 237 -7.03 -12.78 -7.33
CA ALA A 237 -6.79 -11.49 -6.68
C ALA A 237 -7.51 -10.32 -7.40
N GLU A 238 -8.51 -9.72 -6.74
CA GLU A 238 -9.38 -8.68 -7.32
C GLU A 238 -8.65 -7.44 -7.86
N TRP A 239 -7.47 -7.12 -7.33
CA TRP A 239 -6.68 -5.96 -7.74
C TRP A 239 -5.88 -6.20 -9.04
N VAL A 240 -5.80 -7.44 -9.52
CA VAL A 240 -5.09 -7.84 -10.74
C VAL A 240 -5.97 -8.74 -11.60
N ASN A 241 -6.87 -8.10 -12.35
CA ASN A 241 -7.73 -8.79 -13.30
C ASN A 241 -6.94 -9.17 -14.55
N THR A 242 -6.79 -10.47 -14.79
CA THR A 242 -6.20 -11.03 -16.02
C THR A 242 -7.22 -11.95 -16.66
N TRP A 243 -7.32 -11.95 -17.99
CA TRP A 243 -8.19 -12.88 -18.71
C TRP A 243 -7.62 -14.30 -18.83
N THR A 244 -6.46 -14.55 -18.21
CA THR A 244 -5.81 -15.86 -18.05
C THR A 244 -5.87 -16.28 -16.60
N ASP A 245 -6.03 -17.57 -16.31
CA ASP A 245 -5.95 -18.11 -14.95
C ASP A 245 -4.52 -18.60 -14.66
N THR A 246 -3.83 -17.89 -13.79
CA THR A 246 -2.41 -18.12 -13.52
C THR A 246 -2.12 -18.11 -12.03
N LEU A 247 -1.17 -18.94 -11.63
CA LEU A 247 -0.69 -19.04 -10.25
C LEU A 247 0.81 -18.79 -10.22
N VAL A 248 1.22 -17.73 -9.52
CA VAL A 248 2.63 -17.50 -9.19
C VAL A 248 2.91 -18.06 -7.81
N THR A 249 3.97 -18.87 -7.68
CA THR A 249 4.42 -19.42 -6.39
C THR A 249 5.89 -19.10 -6.18
N LEU A 250 6.26 -18.78 -4.94
CA LEU A 250 7.64 -18.71 -4.47
C LEU A 250 7.93 -19.96 -3.64
N GLY A 251 8.73 -20.87 -4.20
CA GLY A 251 9.10 -22.12 -3.54
C GLY A 251 10.03 -21.91 -2.35
N ALA A 252 10.09 -22.91 -1.45
CA ALA A 252 11.00 -22.91 -0.31
C ALA A 252 12.49 -22.82 -0.71
N ASP A 253 12.82 -23.19 -1.95
CA ASP A 253 14.14 -23.04 -2.55
C ASP A 253 14.46 -21.61 -3.02
N GLY A 254 13.51 -20.69 -2.90
CA GLY A 254 13.59 -19.31 -3.37
C GLY A 254 13.27 -19.15 -4.85
N ARG A 255 12.85 -20.21 -5.56
CA ARG A 255 12.54 -20.12 -7.00
C ARG A 255 11.09 -19.74 -7.25
N VAL A 256 10.88 -18.87 -8.22
CA VAL A 256 9.55 -18.47 -8.69
C VAL A 256 9.07 -19.41 -9.80
N THR A 257 7.83 -19.88 -9.68
CA THR A 257 7.12 -20.63 -10.73
C THR A 257 5.86 -19.88 -11.12
N LEU A 258 5.66 -19.66 -12.42
CA LEU A 258 4.41 -19.18 -13.01
C LEU A 258 3.69 -20.36 -13.66
N THR A 259 2.57 -20.78 -13.09
CA THR A 259 1.74 -21.86 -13.62
C THR A 259 0.55 -21.29 -14.37
N TRP A 260 0.37 -21.73 -15.61
CA TRP A 260 -0.79 -21.41 -16.44
C TRP A 260 -1.86 -22.47 -16.18
N LEU A 261 -2.92 -22.13 -15.47
CA LEU A 261 -3.93 -23.07 -14.97
C LEU A 261 -4.99 -23.40 -16.02
N ASP A 262 -5.36 -22.43 -16.86
CA ASP A 262 -6.32 -22.56 -17.96
C ASP A 262 -5.70 -23.08 -19.26
N ALA A 263 -4.53 -23.71 -19.17
CA ALA A 263 -3.87 -24.31 -20.31
C ALA A 263 -4.65 -25.54 -20.84
N ALA A 264 -4.77 -25.64 -22.17
CA ALA A 264 -5.61 -26.64 -22.83
C ALA A 264 -5.27 -28.10 -22.45
N ASP A 265 -3.99 -28.38 -22.18
CA ASP A 265 -3.47 -29.71 -21.82
C ASP A 265 -3.32 -29.90 -20.29
N GLY A 266 -3.97 -29.04 -19.50
CA GLY A 266 -3.83 -28.98 -18.04
C GLY A 266 -2.74 -27.99 -17.57
N PRO A 267 -2.56 -27.82 -16.25
CA PRO A 267 -1.66 -26.80 -15.71
C PRO A 267 -0.21 -26.90 -16.21
N VAL A 268 0.32 -25.81 -16.77
CA VAL A 268 1.70 -25.76 -17.29
C VAL A 268 2.58 -24.87 -16.40
N PRO A 269 3.51 -25.43 -15.61
CA PRO A 269 4.45 -24.64 -14.82
C PRO A 269 5.59 -24.11 -15.70
N THR A 270 5.95 -22.84 -15.54
CA THR A 270 7.11 -22.24 -16.19
C THR A 270 7.97 -21.46 -15.19
N ARG A 271 9.27 -21.42 -15.46
CA ARG A 271 10.28 -20.70 -14.66
C ARG A 271 11.01 -19.70 -15.54
N ALA A 272 11.77 -18.78 -14.94
CA ALA A 272 12.53 -17.76 -15.66
C ALA A 272 13.26 -18.33 -16.89
N PRO A 273 13.09 -17.74 -18.09
CA PRO A 273 12.52 -16.41 -18.38
C PRO A 273 10.98 -16.38 -18.54
N PHE A 274 10.28 -17.36 -17.96
CA PHE A 274 8.83 -17.59 -18.00
C PHE A 274 8.35 -17.72 -19.44
N PRO A 275 8.74 -18.80 -20.15
CA PRO A 275 8.29 -19.04 -21.53
C PRO A 275 6.76 -19.15 -21.59
N LEU A 276 6.20 -18.78 -22.75
CA LEU A 276 4.76 -18.84 -23.00
C LEU A 276 4.37 -20.24 -23.51
N PRO A 277 3.34 -20.89 -22.97
CA PRO A 277 2.81 -22.13 -23.54
C PRO A 277 2.30 -21.94 -24.97
N ARG A 278 2.35 -23.01 -25.78
CA ARG A 278 2.08 -22.95 -27.23
C ARG A 278 0.72 -22.35 -27.60
N HIS A 279 -0.33 -22.62 -26.83
CA HIS A 279 -1.69 -22.17 -27.14
C HIS A 279 -1.91 -20.67 -26.86
N TYR A 280 -1.20 -20.08 -25.89
CA TYR A 280 -1.33 -18.63 -25.64
C TYR A 280 -0.67 -17.77 -26.71
N ALA A 281 0.27 -18.31 -27.49
CA ALA A 281 0.95 -17.56 -28.55
C ALA A 281 -0.01 -17.00 -29.62
N LYS A 282 -1.22 -17.57 -29.74
CA LYS A 282 -2.26 -17.15 -30.69
C LYS A 282 -3.55 -16.66 -29.99
N SER A 283 -3.54 -16.50 -28.67
CA SER A 283 -4.76 -16.25 -27.88
C SER A 283 -5.31 -14.82 -27.98
N GLY A 284 -4.50 -13.85 -28.41
CA GLY A 284 -4.87 -12.42 -28.36
C GLY A 284 -4.83 -11.82 -26.94
N LEU A 285 -4.52 -12.60 -25.90
CA LEU A 285 -4.50 -12.17 -24.48
C LEU A 285 -3.17 -11.50 -24.07
N THR A 286 -2.56 -10.74 -24.98
CA THR A 286 -1.19 -10.21 -24.83
C THR A 286 -1.00 -9.42 -23.54
N ASP A 287 -2.00 -8.63 -23.14
CA ASP A 287 -1.92 -7.81 -21.92
C ASP A 287 -1.92 -8.66 -20.66
N SER A 288 -2.81 -9.67 -20.58
CA SER A 288 -2.89 -10.59 -19.43
C SER A 288 -1.61 -11.42 -19.28
N ILE A 289 -1.09 -11.92 -20.40
CA ILE A 289 0.19 -12.64 -20.47
C ILE A 289 1.34 -11.75 -20.00
N THR A 290 1.37 -10.49 -20.47
CA THR A 290 2.39 -9.52 -20.08
C THR A 290 2.33 -9.19 -18.60
N ILE A 291 1.14 -8.98 -18.05
CA ILE A 291 0.93 -8.74 -16.62
C ILE A 291 1.47 -9.92 -15.81
N ALA A 292 1.05 -11.14 -16.12
CA ALA A 292 1.43 -12.33 -15.36
C ALA A 292 2.95 -12.55 -15.33
N ARG A 293 3.60 -12.47 -16.50
CA ARG A 293 5.06 -12.59 -16.60
C ARG A 293 5.80 -11.46 -15.87
N ASN A 294 5.29 -10.23 -15.94
CA ASN A 294 5.91 -9.11 -15.26
C ASN A 294 5.79 -9.22 -13.73
N VAL A 295 4.68 -9.75 -13.21
CA VAL A 295 4.52 -10.04 -11.78
C VAL A 295 5.54 -11.10 -11.34
N ALA A 296 5.64 -12.23 -12.05
CA ALA A 296 6.58 -13.29 -11.73
C ALA A 296 8.05 -12.79 -11.73
N ARG A 297 8.45 -12.00 -12.74
CA ARG A 297 9.79 -11.40 -12.80
C ARG A 297 10.09 -10.44 -11.66
N ARG A 298 9.12 -9.64 -11.22
CA ARG A 298 9.30 -8.73 -10.09
C ARG A 298 9.47 -9.47 -8.78
N ILE A 299 8.71 -10.55 -8.58
CA ILE A 299 8.86 -11.43 -7.41
C ILE A 299 10.24 -12.05 -7.40
N GLU A 300 10.69 -12.58 -8.54
CA GLU A 300 12.03 -13.19 -8.67
C GLU A 300 13.14 -12.18 -8.38
N ALA A 301 13.08 -10.98 -8.97
CA ALA A 301 14.05 -9.93 -8.72
C ALA A 301 14.11 -9.52 -7.23
N THR A 302 12.96 -9.43 -6.55
CA THR A 302 12.92 -9.14 -5.11
C THR A 302 13.44 -10.30 -4.27
N ALA A 303 13.14 -11.56 -4.62
CA ALA A 303 13.69 -12.72 -3.93
C ALA A 303 15.22 -12.80 -4.05
N ASP A 304 15.76 -12.50 -5.22
CA ASP A 304 17.21 -12.43 -5.45
C ASP A 304 17.87 -11.29 -4.67
N GLU A 305 17.23 -10.12 -4.63
CA GLU A 305 17.70 -8.96 -3.85
C GLU A 305 17.70 -9.26 -2.34
N GLU A 306 16.63 -9.86 -1.83
CA GLU A 306 16.52 -10.28 -0.43
C GLU A 306 17.52 -11.36 -0.07
N THR A 307 17.75 -12.32 -0.98
CA THR A 307 18.80 -13.32 -0.80
C THR A 307 20.15 -12.64 -0.66
N ARG A 308 20.52 -11.77 -1.60
CA ARG A 308 21.80 -11.04 -1.57
C ARG A 308 21.95 -10.23 -0.28
N ARG A 309 20.90 -9.48 0.11
CA ARG A 309 20.89 -8.65 1.31
C ARG A 309 21.09 -9.47 2.58
N LEU A 310 20.36 -10.57 2.74
CA LEU A 310 20.43 -11.40 3.94
C LEU A 310 21.69 -12.26 4.02
N THR A 311 22.30 -12.55 2.88
CA THR A 311 23.60 -13.26 2.82
C THR A 311 24.81 -12.33 2.93
N ASP A 312 24.60 -11.01 3.07
CA ASP A 312 25.67 -10.06 3.28
C ASP A 312 26.30 -10.27 4.69
N PRO A 313 27.63 -10.46 4.81
CA PRO A 313 28.31 -10.62 6.09
C PRO A 313 27.97 -9.54 7.12
N ALA A 314 27.67 -8.31 6.69
CA ALA A 314 27.27 -7.20 7.55
C ALA A 314 25.96 -7.47 8.32
N MET A 315 25.16 -8.46 7.93
CA MET A 315 23.94 -8.85 8.65
C MET A 315 24.22 -9.55 9.98
N THR A 316 25.40 -10.15 10.16
CA THR A 316 25.76 -10.90 11.38
C THR A 316 26.08 -10.00 12.58
N THR A 317 26.34 -8.71 12.35
CA THR A 317 26.67 -7.74 13.41
C THR A 317 25.44 -7.01 13.96
N ARG A 318 24.24 -7.43 13.54
CA ARG A 318 22.99 -6.74 13.83
C ARG A 318 22.08 -7.60 14.68
N SER A 319 21.28 -6.93 15.52
CA SER A 319 20.21 -7.53 16.30
C SER A 319 18.87 -6.85 16.01
N TRP A 320 17.79 -7.59 16.21
CA TRP A 320 16.42 -7.11 16.07
C TRP A 320 15.59 -7.57 17.27
N PRO A 321 14.65 -6.76 17.78
CA PRO A 321 13.62 -7.26 18.68
C PRO A 321 12.81 -8.37 18.00
N TRP A 322 12.45 -9.42 18.74
CA TRP A 322 11.67 -10.56 18.25
C TRP A 322 10.43 -10.12 17.48
N GLY A 323 9.66 -9.15 18.00
CA GLY A 323 8.47 -8.65 17.32
C GLY A 323 8.74 -8.03 15.95
N GLU A 324 9.86 -7.31 15.80
CA GLU A 324 10.25 -6.74 14.50
C GLU A 324 10.78 -7.81 13.54
N TRP A 325 11.60 -8.73 14.05
CA TRP A 325 12.14 -9.83 13.25
C TRP A 325 11.00 -10.71 12.70
N VAL A 326 10.02 -11.03 13.54
CA VAL A 326 8.81 -11.75 13.12
C VAL A 326 8.10 -11.00 11.98
N ARG A 327 7.82 -9.71 12.17
CA ARG A 327 7.04 -8.90 11.23
C ARG A 327 7.71 -8.72 9.88
N TYR A 328 9.01 -8.44 9.86
CA TYR A 328 9.74 -8.03 8.65
C TYR A 328 10.56 -9.15 8.01
N TYR A 329 10.87 -10.22 8.75
CA TYR A 329 11.64 -11.35 8.25
C TYR A 329 10.76 -12.59 8.16
N ARG A 330 10.33 -13.16 9.31
CA ARG A 330 9.64 -14.46 9.37
C ARG A 330 8.35 -14.51 8.56
N ASP A 331 7.47 -13.53 8.80
CA ASP A 331 6.09 -13.50 8.29
C ASP A 331 5.97 -12.73 6.96
N HIS A 332 7.11 -12.28 6.42
CA HIS A 332 7.13 -11.69 5.09
C HIS A 332 7.17 -12.80 4.03
N PRO A 333 6.31 -12.77 3.00
CA PRO A 333 6.18 -13.88 2.03
C PRO A 333 7.46 -14.16 1.23
N ILE A 334 8.28 -13.14 1.00
CA ILE A 334 9.55 -13.26 0.27
C ILE A 334 10.73 -13.43 1.23
N THR A 335 11.03 -12.42 2.04
CA THR A 335 12.08 -12.45 3.07
C THR A 335 12.00 -13.68 3.98
N GLY A 336 10.80 -14.16 4.32
CA GLY A 336 10.61 -15.34 5.16
C GLY A 336 11.16 -16.63 4.57
N ILE A 337 11.11 -16.79 3.24
CA ILE A 337 11.67 -17.95 2.54
C ILE A 337 13.18 -17.99 2.73
N VAL A 338 13.86 -16.86 2.57
CA VAL A 338 15.31 -16.75 2.77
C VAL A 338 15.64 -16.87 4.26
N THR A 339 14.87 -16.22 5.13
CA THR A 339 15.03 -16.24 6.59
C THR A 339 15.00 -17.66 7.14
N ARG A 340 14.07 -18.52 6.65
CA ARG A 340 13.96 -19.93 7.05
C ARG A 340 15.15 -20.80 6.66
N ARG A 341 16.00 -20.33 5.76
CA ARG A 341 17.21 -21.04 5.30
C ARG A 341 18.48 -20.56 5.98
N LEU A 342 18.38 -19.59 6.87
CA LEU A 342 19.49 -19.01 7.60
C LEU A 342 19.48 -19.49 9.05
N ASN A 343 20.66 -19.49 9.67
CA ASN A 343 20.82 -19.89 11.06
C ASN A 343 20.69 -18.67 11.96
N TRP A 344 19.67 -18.67 12.81
CA TRP A 344 19.39 -17.59 13.74
C TRP A 344 19.56 -18.06 15.18
N GLN A 345 19.76 -17.09 16.06
CA GLN A 345 19.72 -17.29 17.50
C GLN A 345 18.97 -16.14 18.15
N TYR A 346 18.47 -16.35 19.36
CA TYR A 346 17.84 -15.31 20.17
C TYR A 346 18.40 -15.26 21.58
N LEU A 347 18.32 -14.10 22.21
CA LEU A 347 18.73 -13.83 23.58
C LEU A 347 17.55 -13.25 24.36
N LEU A 348 17.21 -13.88 25.48
CA LEU A 348 16.15 -13.37 26.35
C LEU A 348 16.64 -12.15 27.15
N PRO A 349 15.73 -11.23 27.52
CA PRO A 349 16.08 -10.09 28.36
C PRO A 349 16.76 -10.52 29.66
N GLY A 350 17.96 -9.99 29.92
CA GLY A 350 18.74 -10.29 31.13
C GLY A 350 19.56 -11.58 31.07
N GLU A 351 19.49 -12.34 29.98
CA GLU A 351 20.37 -13.49 29.76
C GLU A 351 21.63 -13.10 28.96
N THR A 352 22.68 -13.91 29.07
CA THR A 352 23.95 -13.72 28.33
C THR A 352 24.25 -14.83 27.34
N ALA A 353 23.49 -15.93 27.37
CA ALA A 353 23.69 -17.10 26.53
C ALA A 353 22.61 -17.16 25.44
N PRO A 354 22.97 -16.96 24.15
CA PRO A 354 22.01 -17.05 23.06
C PRO A 354 21.60 -18.51 22.82
N ARG A 355 20.38 -18.68 22.33
CA ARG A 355 19.77 -19.99 22.03
C ARG A 355 19.50 -20.10 20.53
N PRO A 356 19.68 -21.27 19.91
CA PRO A 356 19.28 -21.47 18.52
C PRO A 356 17.80 -21.13 18.31
N LEU A 357 17.51 -20.44 17.21
CA LEU A 357 16.15 -20.08 16.82
C LEU A 357 15.72 -20.92 15.61
N ASP A 358 14.65 -21.70 15.76
CA ASP A 358 13.90 -22.21 14.61
C ASP A 358 12.95 -21.10 14.13
N PRO A 359 13.06 -20.62 12.88
CA PRO A 359 12.13 -19.63 12.33
C PRO A 359 10.66 -20.05 12.30
N ARG A 360 10.33 -21.31 12.59
CA ARG A 360 8.94 -21.80 12.73
C ARG A 360 8.39 -21.68 14.16
N THR A 361 9.19 -21.18 15.10
CA THR A 361 8.77 -20.97 16.49
C THR A 361 7.51 -20.08 16.55
N PRO A 362 6.46 -20.46 17.30
CA PRO A 362 5.26 -19.64 17.49
C PRO A 362 5.56 -18.24 18.00
N ILE A 363 4.75 -17.25 17.60
CA ILE A 363 4.99 -15.83 17.93
C ILE A 363 4.98 -15.53 19.43
N ASP A 364 4.17 -16.26 20.18
CA ASP A 364 3.93 -16.13 21.62
C ASP A 364 4.92 -16.93 22.48
N ALA A 365 5.79 -17.73 21.86
CA ALA A 365 6.77 -18.54 22.57
C ALA A 365 8.00 -17.75 23.05
N ILE A 366 8.25 -16.56 22.49
CA ILE A 366 9.41 -15.72 22.80
C ILE A 366 8.93 -14.30 23.14
N PRO A 367 9.43 -13.66 24.21
CA PRO A 367 9.13 -12.26 24.55
C PRO A 367 9.43 -11.30 23.38
N ALA A 368 8.59 -10.29 23.18
CA ALA A 368 8.69 -9.38 22.04
C ALA A 368 9.99 -8.57 21.99
N ASP A 369 10.62 -8.36 23.15
CA ASP A 369 11.88 -7.63 23.35
C ASP A 369 13.11 -8.54 23.37
N ALA A 370 12.96 -9.86 23.21
CA ALA A 370 14.10 -10.75 23.02
C ALA A 370 14.89 -10.35 21.76
N GLU A 371 16.21 -10.36 21.85
CA GLU A 371 17.07 -9.96 20.74
C GLU A 371 17.33 -11.16 19.82
N VAL A 372 17.10 -10.99 18.51
CA VAL A 372 17.38 -11.97 17.48
C VAL A 372 18.62 -11.55 16.71
N THR A 373 19.56 -12.46 16.47
CA THR A 373 20.77 -12.22 15.67
C THR A 373 20.98 -13.32 14.63
N LEU A 374 21.58 -12.96 13.50
CA LEU A 374 21.98 -13.90 12.47
C LEU A 374 23.33 -14.53 12.82
N VAL A 375 23.39 -15.86 12.92
CA VAL A 375 24.62 -16.60 13.27
C VAL A 375 25.54 -16.75 12.05
N SER A 376 24.96 -17.03 10.88
CA SER A 376 25.69 -17.28 9.64
C SER A 376 24.88 -16.84 8.44
N THR A 377 25.56 -16.25 7.45
CA THR A 377 24.98 -15.87 6.16
C THR A 377 24.94 -17.00 5.15
N ARG A 378 25.44 -18.20 5.50
CA ARG A 378 25.34 -19.38 4.62
C ARG A 378 23.91 -19.90 4.64
N LEU A 379 23.32 -20.02 3.45
CA LEU A 379 22.04 -20.69 3.29
C LEU A 379 22.19 -22.20 3.51
N ALA A 380 21.31 -22.78 4.30
CA ALA A 380 21.12 -24.21 4.37
C ALA A 380 20.70 -24.77 2.99
N ALA A 381 21.11 -26.00 2.71
CA ALA A 381 20.57 -26.75 1.59
C ALA A 381 19.06 -26.92 1.79
N VAL A 382 18.31 -26.90 0.69
CA VAL A 382 16.89 -27.28 0.75
C VAL A 382 16.89 -28.78 0.93
N ASP A 383 16.56 -29.26 2.12
CA ASP A 383 16.26 -30.68 2.28
C ASP A 383 15.16 -31.03 1.28
N ALA A 384 15.46 -31.93 0.34
CA ALA A 384 14.43 -32.57 -0.47
C ALA A 384 13.35 -33.09 0.49
N PRO A 385 12.05 -33.03 0.14
CA PRO A 385 10.98 -33.40 1.06
C PRO A 385 11.24 -34.81 1.59
N GLY A 386 11.69 -34.89 2.84
CA GLY A 386 11.85 -36.12 3.60
C GLY A 386 10.47 -36.62 4.00
N LEU A 387 9.74 -37.15 3.01
CA LEU A 387 8.88 -38.30 3.29
C LEU A 387 9.82 -39.43 3.68
N ALA A 388 10.01 -39.61 4.99
CA ALA A 388 10.40 -40.91 5.49
C ALA A 388 9.34 -41.90 4.99
N PRO A 389 9.73 -43.02 4.35
CA PRO A 389 8.79 -44.10 4.14
C PRO A 389 8.34 -44.56 5.53
N THR A 390 7.03 -44.54 5.76
CA THR A 390 6.44 -45.34 6.83
C THR A 390 6.64 -46.81 6.46
N ASP A 391 7.81 -47.34 6.78
CA ASP A 391 8.04 -48.77 6.88
C ASP A 391 7.58 -49.24 8.27
N GLY A 392 6.72 -50.27 8.27
CA GLY A 392 6.28 -51.04 9.43
C GLY A 392 4.80 -50.81 9.78
N ALA A 393 3.90 -51.80 9.75
CA ALA A 393 4.11 -53.23 9.68
C ALA A 393 2.85 -53.96 9.19
N VAL A 394 3.09 -55.04 8.46
CA VAL A 394 2.20 -56.20 8.38
C VAL A 394 2.10 -56.81 9.78
N GLY A 395 0.87 -57.08 10.21
CA GLY A 395 0.48 -57.80 11.42
C GLY A 395 -1.03 -57.97 11.42
#